data_AF-A0A969V055-F1
#
_entry.id   AF-A0A969V055-F1
#
_cell.length_a   1.000
_cell.length_b   1.000
_cell.length_c   1.000
_cell.angle_alpha   90.00
_cell.angle_beta   90.00
_cell.angle_gamma   90.00
#
_symmetry.space_group_name_H-M   'P 1'
#
loop_
_entity.id
_entity.type
_entity.pdbx_description
1 polymer ?
#
loop_
_entity_poly.entity_id
_entity_poly.type
_entity_poly.pdbx_seq_one_letter_code
_entity_poly.pdbx_strand_id
1 'polypeptide(L)'
;MRETGVSPTTRSIAEAIAGEACEAIAYHGWGYDRHFWQPWETLLAQQHIVLKCFDRGYFGSPVQPTFSHSTGRRLILAHSYGLHLCPPELLQAADAVVVFASFVQFHPQEARARRRSQRILQRMIDQCRLDPESVLRAFWETCGHGLKLREQAIGEQTICEQTICEQTTPLLVDDLVALGRSQMNLEDWMRSPQNSPLIILIQGNQDHIVPSSRAPDLLEFWANPNATLIQMDGPHALPVTQSQHCWDACWALLQPVIKPAFQPEFQPTIKPGVIPAPPSIIIAQAFGQAADTYDRHGTAQCACADHLLAFVPTGFLDHLPPGPVLEFGCGTGFLTQGLIARLGALAASKLPTCLPRCWPAARNRLQPSRSRPRFTLCLTPSPNRRSSTP
;
A
#
# COMPACT_ATOMS: atom_id res chain seq x y z
N MET A 1 5.20 -17.66 -49.31
CA MET A 1 4.72 -17.54 -47.92
C MET A 1 5.86 -17.00 -47.10
N ARG A 2 5.83 -15.70 -46.74
CA ARG A 2 6.84 -15.07 -45.88
C ARG A 2 6.21 -14.94 -44.50
N GLU A 3 6.76 -15.66 -43.53
CA GLU A 3 6.46 -15.47 -42.12
C GLU A 3 7.08 -14.15 -41.66
N THR A 4 6.25 -13.26 -41.15
CA THR A 4 6.67 -12.02 -40.50
C THR A 4 7.17 -12.34 -39.10
N GLY A 5 8.48 -12.48 -38.95
CA GLY A 5 9.15 -12.60 -37.66
C GLY A 5 8.98 -11.32 -36.84
N VAL A 6 8.31 -11.44 -35.70
CA VAL A 6 8.27 -10.39 -34.67
C VAL A 6 9.68 -10.27 -34.06
N SER A 7 10.20 -9.05 -34.01
CA SER A 7 11.55 -8.73 -33.53
C SER A 7 11.81 -9.22 -32.09
N PRO A 8 12.99 -9.79 -31.78
CA PRO A 8 13.38 -10.23 -30.43
C PRO A 8 13.28 -9.13 -29.34
N THR A 9 13.36 -7.86 -29.75
CA THR A 9 13.32 -6.70 -28.84
C THR A 9 11.95 -6.50 -28.17
N THR A 10 10.85 -6.73 -28.89
CA THR A 10 9.49 -6.49 -28.38
C THR A 10 9.09 -7.54 -27.32
N ARG A 11 9.59 -8.77 -27.46
CA ARG A 11 9.38 -9.84 -26.48
C ARG A 11 10.10 -9.56 -25.15
N SER A 12 11.33 -9.02 -25.21
CA SER A 12 12.09 -8.63 -24.01
C SER A 12 11.49 -7.44 -23.25
N ILE A 13 10.83 -6.51 -23.95
CA ILE A 13 10.16 -5.36 -23.32
C ILE A 13 8.85 -5.81 -22.67
N ALA A 14 8.07 -6.67 -23.33
CA ALA A 14 6.86 -7.24 -22.74
C ALA A 14 7.17 -8.13 -21.52
N GLU A 15 8.27 -8.89 -21.56
CA GLU A 15 8.76 -9.69 -20.43
C GLU A 15 9.37 -8.82 -19.31
N ALA A 16 10.02 -7.70 -19.64
CA ALA A 16 10.49 -6.72 -18.65
C ALA A 16 9.33 -5.98 -17.96
N ILE A 17 8.30 -5.58 -18.73
CA ILE A 17 7.07 -4.98 -18.19
C ILE A 17 6.27 -6.02 -17.38
N ALA A 18 6.26 -7.30 -17.79
CA ALA A 18 5.67 -8.39 -17.01
C ALA A 18 6.48 -8.74 -15.74
N GLY A 19 7.79 -8.51 -15.74
CA GLY A 19 8.66 -8.61 -14.56
C GLY A 19 8.42 -7.50 -13.53
N GLU A 20 7.77 -6.40 -13.93
CA GLU A 20 7.38 -5.27 -13.07
C GLU A 20 5.93 -5.36 -12.57
N ALA A 21 5.14 -6.34 -13.01
CA ALA A 21 3.76 -6.49 -12.61
C ALA A 21 3.67 -6.88 -11.11
N CYS A 22 2.98 -6.06 -10.32
CA CYS A 22 2.62 -6.41 -8.95
C CYS A 22 1.15 -6.80 -8.87
N GLU A 23 0.89 -7.93 -8.22
CA GLU A 23 -0.46 -8.42 -7.94
C GLU A 23 -0.67 -8.48 -6.43
N ALA A 24 -1.85 -8.07 -5.99
CA ALA A 24 -2.33 -8.23 -4.63
C ALA A 24 -3.46 -9.25 -4.60
N ILE A 25 -3.45 -10.15 -3.62
CA ILE A 25 -4.60 -10.98 -3.29
C ILE A 25 -5.07 -10.64 -1.88
N ALA A 26 -6.37 -10.39 -1.72
CA ALA A 26 -6.95 -10.02 -0.44
C ALA A 26 -7.94 -11.05 0.10
N TYR A 27 -7.81 -11.37 1.38
CA TYR A 27 -8.65 -12.33 2.12
C TYR A 27 -9.45 -11.62 3.22
N HIS A 28 -10.77 -11.60 3.09
CA HIS A 28 -11.67 -11.01 4.10
C HIS A 28 -11.87 -11.94 5.32
N GLY A 29 -12.32 -11.37 6.44
CA GLY A 29 -12.71 -12.14 7.62
C GLY A 29 -14.10 -12.79 7.54
N TRP A 30 -14.48 -13.54 8.56
CA TRP A 30 -15.81 -14.16 8.67
C TRP A 30 -16.94 -13.12 8.53
N GLY A 31 -18.04 -13.48 7.86
CA GLY A 31 -19.21 -12.62 7.71
C GLY A 31 -19.05 -11.42 6.76
N TYR A 32 -17.95 -11.38 6.00
CA TYR A 32 -17.70 -10.41 4.92
C TYR A 32 -17.61 -11.11 3.56
N ASP A 33 -17.55 -10.35 2.49
CA ASP A 33 -17.30 -10.83 1.12
C ASP A 33 -16.21 -9.97 0.47
N ARG A 34 -15.94 -10.21 -0.82
CA ARG A 34 -14.90 -9.50 -1.57
C ARG A 34 -15.02 -7.97 -1.57
N HIS A 35 -16.22 -7.40 -1.39
CA HIS A 35 -16.43 -5.95 -1.40
C HIS A 35 -15.84 -5.27 -0.16
N PHE A 36 -15.50 -6.03 0.89
CA PHE A 36 -14.73 -5.53 2.03
C PHE A 36 -13.43 -4.84 1.62
N TRP A 37 -12.85 -5.22 0.47
CA TRP A 37 -11.61 -4.64 -0.02
C TRP A 37 -11.79 -3.54 -1.08
N GLN A 38 -13.03 -3.12 -1.38
CA GLN A 38 -13.29 -2.08 -2.39
C GLN A 38 -12.53 -0.77 -2.12
N PRO A 39 -12.41 -0.25 -0.88
CA PRO A 39 -11.58 0.94 -0.64
C PRO A 39 -10.10 0.74 -0.99
N TRP A 40 -9.60 -0.49 -0.91
CA TRP A 40 -8.21 -0.84 -1.23
C TRP A 40 -7.97 -1.03 -2.72
N GLU A 41 -9.00 -1.41 -3.49
CA GLU A 41 -8.90 -1.54 -4.95
C GLU A 41 -8.44 -0.22 -5.58
N THR A 42 -9.05 0.90 -5.19
CA THR A 42 -8.66 2.23 -5.67
C THR A 42 -7.23 2.59 -5.28
N LEU A 43 -6.84 2.34 -4.03
CA LEU A 43 -5.52 2.68 -3.49
C LEU A 43 -4.40 1.88 -4.18
N LEU A 44 -4.63 0.59 -4.42
CA LEU A 44 -3.70 -0.29 -5.12
C LEU A 44 -3.64 0.04 -6.62
N ALA A 45 -4.78 0.35 -7.25
CA ALA A 45 -4.84 0.73 -8.65
C ALA A 45 -4.04 2.00 -8.95
N GLN A 46 -4.03 2.99 -8.04
CA GLN A 46 -3.18 4.18 -8.13
C GLN A 46 -1.68 3.86 -8.17
N GLN A 47 -1.29 2.68 -7.67
CA GLN A 47 0.08 2.19 -7.71
C GLN A 47 0.34 1.19 -8.84
N HIS A 48 -0.62 0.97 -9.72
CA HIS A 48 -0.60 -0.06 -10.77
C HIS A 48 -0.51 -1.48 -10.22
N ILE A 49 -1.07 -1.72 -9.04
CA ILE A 49 -1.16 -3.05 -8.43
C ILE A 49 -2.55 -3.60 -8.71
N VAL A 50 -2.62 -4.78 -9.33
CA VAL A 50 -3.90 -5.44 -9.61
C VAL A 50 -4.37 -6.17 -8.36
N LEU A 51 -5.52 -5.78 -7.83
CA LEU A 51 -6.15 -6.46 -6.69
C LEU A 51 -7.08 -7.57 -7.16
N LYS A 52 -6.91 -8.78 -6.59
CA LYS A 52 -7.86 -9.88 -6.67
C LYS A 52 -8.37 -10.19 -5.27
N CYS A 53 -9.68 -10.35 -5.12
CA CYS A 53 -10.27 -10.61 -3.81
C CYS A 53 -10.77 -12.05 -3.73
N PHE A 54 -10.35 -12.75 -2.68
CA PHE A 54 -10.98 -13.99 -2.26
C PHE A 54 -12.41 -13.69 -1.82
N ASP A 55 -13.32 -14.62 -2.13
CA ASP A 55 -14.68 -14.62 -1.62
C ASP A 55 -15.01 -16.01 -1.11
N ARG A 56 -15.32 -16.10 0.19
CA ARG A 56 -15.69 -17.37 0.82
C ARG A 56 -17.00 -17.94 0.27
N GLY A 57 -17.86 -17.09 -0.29
CA GLY A 57 -19.19 -17.43 -0.79
C GLY A 57 -20.31 -17.30 0.24
N TYR A 58 -20.15 -16.46 1.28
CA TYR A 58 -21.24 -16.27 2.25
C TYR A 58 -22.49 -15.65 1.60
N PHE A 59 -22.31 -14.68 0.70
CA PHE A 59 -23.41 -13.92 0.08
C PHE A 59 -23.48 -14.10 -1.44
N GLY A 60 -22.84 -15.16 -1.97
CA GLY A 60 -22.77 -15.39 -3.40
C GLY A 60 -21.86 -16.55 -3.77
N SER A 61 -21.42 -16.58 -5.03
CA SER A 61 -20.51 -17.61 -5.49
C SER A 61 -19.10 -17.41 -4.92
N PRO A 62 -18.45 -18.48 -4.41
CA PRO A 62 -17.09 -18.39 -3.91
C PRO A 62 -16.10 -18.03 -5.03
N VAL A 63 -15.02 -17.34 -4.66
CA VAL A 63 -13.92 -16.95 -5.54
C VAL A 63 -12.60 -17.29 -4.88
N GLN A 64 -11.80 -18.14 -5.52
CA GLN A 64 -10.46 -18.49 -5.08
C GLN A 64 -9.42 -17.92 -6.05
N PRO A 65 -8.86 -16.72 -5.77
CA PRO A 65 -7.87 -16.11 -6.64
C PRO A 65 -6.50 -16.79 -6.50
N THR A 66 -5.73 -16.74 -7.59
CA THR A 66 -4.31 -17.09 -7.63
C THR A 66 -3.52 -15.97 -8.29
N PHE A 67 -2.21 -15.93 -8.07
CA PHE A 67 -1.32 -15.05 -8.83
C PHE A 67 -1.32 -15.50 -10.30
N SER A 68 -1.49 -14.56 -11.23
CA SER A 68 -1.52 -14.84 -12.67
C SER A 68 -0.12 -15.08 -13.21
N HIS A 69 0.88 -14.43 -12.62
CA HIS A 69 2.23 -14.44 -13.14
C HIS A 69 3.19 -15.20 -12.23
N SER A 70 4.02 -16.04 -12.84
CA SER A 70 5.13 -16.72 -12.17
C SER A 70 6.27 -15.75 -11.81
N THR A 71 6.32 -14.60 -12.48
CA THR A 71 7.30 -13.52 -12.32
C THR A 71 6.56 -12.23 -11.93
N GLY A 72 7.08 -11.49 -10.96
CA GLY A 72 6.45 -10.25 -10.46
C GLY A 72 6.32 -10.24 -8.93
N ARG A 73 5.91 -9.09 -8.38
CA ARG A 73 5.78 -8.90 -6.92
C ARG A 73 4.40 -9.31 -6.43
N ARG A 74 4.37 -10.07 -5.35
CA ARG A 74 3.15 -10.68 -4.80
C ARG A 74 2.86 -10.13 -3.42
N LEU A 75 1.71 -9.47 -3.30
CA LEU A 75 1.20 -8.93 -2.05
C LEU A 75 0.02 -9.78 -1.57
N ILE A 76 0.01 -10.13 -0.29
CA ILE A 76 -1.19 -10.65 0.38
C ILE A 76 -1.72 -9.58 1.33
N LEU A 77 -3.03 -9.34 1.28
CA LEU A 77 -3.78 -8.63 2.31
C LEU A 77 -4.67 -9.65 3.02
N ALA A 78 -4.70 -9.65 4.34
CA ALA A 78 -5.55 -10.57 5.09
C ALA A 78 -6.16 -9.88 6.30
N HIS A 79 -7.46 -10.02 6.48
CA HIS A 79 -8.18 -9.50 7.64
C HIS A 79 -8.67 -10.63 8.53
N SER A 80 -8.33 -10.58 9.81
CA SER A 80 -8.87 -11.44 10.85
C SER A 80 -8.76 -12.93 10.47
N TYR A 81 -9.88 -13.65 10.46
CA TYR A 81 -9.95 -15.06 10.04
C TYR A 81 -9.53 -15.30 8.59
N GLY A 82 -9.55 -14.29 7.72
CA GLY A 82 -9.10 -14.40 6.32
C GLY A 82 -7.66 -14.86 6.19
N LEU A 83 -6.79 -14.59 7.17
CA LEU A 83 -5.43 -15.12 7.19
C LEU A 83 -5.40 -16.65 7.25
N HIS A 84 -6.32 -17.26 8.01
CA HIS A 84 -6.45 -18.71 8.18
C HIS A 84 -7.12 -19.39 6.98
N LEU A 85 -7.78 -18.61 6.12
CA LEU A 85 -8.37 -19.06 4.86
C LEU A 85 -7.38 -18.95 3.68
N CYS A 86 -6.27 -18.25 3.87
CA CYS A 86 -5.25 -18.10 2.83
C CYS A 86 -4.46 -19.42 2.67
N PRO A 87 -4.41 -20.00 1.47
CA PRO A 87 -3.61 -21.18 1.21
C PRO A 87 -2.13 -20.97 1.57
N PRO A 88 -1.47 -21.92 2.27
CA PRO A 88 -0.07 -21.83 2.63
C PRO A 88 0.84 -21.52 1.44
N GLU A 89 0.54 -22.05 0.26
CA GLU A 89 1.35 -21.85 -0.95
C GLU A 89 1.35 -20.38 -1.41
N LEU A 90 0.26 -19.65 -1.18
CA LEU A 90 0.20 -18.22 -1.50
C LEU A 90 0.96 -17.37 -0.48
N LEU A 91 0.89 -17.73 0.81
CA LEU A 91 1.68 -17.09 1.86
C LEU A 91 3.18 -17.30 1.62
N GLN A 92 3.56 -18.53 1.28
CA GLN A 92 4.91 -18.90 0.88
C GLN A 92 5.34 -18.28 -0.45
N ALA A 93 4.42 -17.84 -1.32
CA ALA A 93 4.74 -17.18 -2.58
C ALA A 93 4.83 -15.64 -2.46
N ALA A 94 4.29 -15.04 -1.41
CA ALA A 94 4.22 -13.60 -1.22
C ALA A 94 5.59 -12.94 -0.99
N ASP A 95 5.81 -11.75 -1.55
CA ASP A 95 6.94 -10.87 -1.21
C ASP A 95 6.63 -10.01 0.02
N ALA A 96 5.36 -9.65 0.18
CA ALA A 96 4.86 -8.90 1.33
C ALA A 96 3.48 -9.41 1.75
N VAL A 97 3.21 -9.36 3.06
CA VAL A 97 1.92 -9.71 3.66
C VAL A 97 1.50 -8.61 4.63
N VAL A 98 0.34 -8.00 4.38
CA VAL A 98 -0.29 -7.05 5.31
C VAL A 98 -1.44 -7.76 6.00
N VAL A 99 -1.36 -7.83 7.32
CA VAL A 99 -2.30 -8.54 8.18
C VAL A 99 -3.04 -7.54 9.04
N PHE A 100 -4.36 -7.60 9.06
CA PHE A 100 -5.22 -6.74 9.88
C PHE A 100 -5.89 -7.57 10.95
N ALA A 101 -5.73 -7.20 12.22
CA ALA A 101 -6.52 -7.71 13.32
C ALA A 101 -6.67 -9.26 13.36
N SER A 102 -5.56 -9.98 13.10
CA SER A 102 -5.55 -11.44 13.06
C SER A 102 -4.94 -12.06 14.33
N PHE A 103 -4.81 -13.38 14.37
CA PHE A 103 -4.41 -14.14 15.55
C PHE A 103 -3.73 -15.45 15.17
N VAL A 104 -2.84 -15.95 16.04
CA VAL A 104 -2.26 -17.31 15.93
C VAL A 104 -3.35 -18.37 16.15
N GLN A 105 -4.17 -18.17 17.16
CA GLN A 105 -5.33 -19.01 17.52
C GLN A 105 -6.45 -18.11 18.02
N PHE A 106 -7.71 -18.44 17.72
CA PHE A 106 -8.80 -17.51 18.06
C PHE A 106 -9.00 -17.38 19.58
N HIS A 107 -8.94 -18.49 20.31
CA HIS A 107 -9.10 -18.45 21.76
C HIS A 107 -7.78 -18.09 22.47
N PRO A 108 -7.80 -17.23 23.51
CA PRO A 108 -6.59 -16.93 24.28
C PRO A 108 -6.09 -18.16 25.04
N GLN A 109 -4.79 -18.20 25.37
CA GLN A 109 -4.21 -19.34 26.09
C GLN A 109 -4.64 -19.42 27.56
N GLU A 110 -4.86 -18.26 28.21
CA GLU A 110 -5.25 -18.15 29.61
C GLU A 110 -6.60 -18.87 29.85
N ALA A 111 -6.62 -19.83 30.78
CA ALA A 111 -7.69 -20.83 30.87
C ALA A 111 -9.09 -20.23 31.12
N ARG A 112 -9.21 -19.17 31.93
CA ARG A 112 -10.49 -18.51 32.21
C ARG A 112 -10.95 -17.71 30.99
N ALA A 113 -10.07 -16.92 30.39
CA ALA A 113 -10.38 -16.19 29.15
C ALA A 113 -10.75 -17.14 28.01
N ARG A 114 -10.05 -18.27 27.87
CA ARG A 114 -10.34 -19.32 26.88
C ARG A 114 -11.75 -19.87 27.02
N ARG A 115 -12.12 -20.32 28.23
CA ARG A 115 -13.48 -20.83 28.51
C ARG A 115 -14.56 -19.76 28.32
N ARG A 116 -14.24 -18.48 28.56
CA ARG A 116 -15.18 -17.37 28.28
C ARG A 116 -15.37 -17.20 26.76
N SER A 117 -14.27 -17.12 26.01
CA SER A 117 -14.29 -16.98 24.55
C SER A 117 -15.02 -18.15 23.87
N GLN A 118 -14.74 -19.39 24.28
CA GLN A 118 -15.44 -20.59 23.79
C GLN A 118 -16.96 -20.54 24.03
N ARG A 119 -17.40 -20.10 25.22
CA ARG A 119 -18.84 -19.96 25.52
C ARG A 119 -19.50 -18.85 24.70
N ILE A 120 -18.79 -17.75 24.44
CA ILE A 120 -19.30 -16.66 23.59
C ILE A 120 -19.44 -17.17 22.16
N LEU A 121 -18.42 -17.82 21.62
CA LEU A 121 -18.45 -18.38 20.26
C LEU A 121 -19.54 -19.45 20.11
N GLN A 122 -19.71 -20.33 21.09
CA GLN A 122 -20.77 -21.34 21.06
C GLN A 122 -22.17 -20.69 21.03
N ARG A 123 -22.40 -19.65 21.83
CA ARG A 123 -23.67 -18.89 21.78
C ARG A 123 -23.88 -18.24 20.41
N MET A 124 -22.83 -17.66 19.83
CA MET A 124 -22.89 -17.07 18.51
C MET A 124 -23.22 -18.12 17.43
N ILE A 125 -22.64 -19.32 17.51
CA ILE A 125 -22.98 -20.45 16.65
C ILE A 125 -24.45 -20.84 16.79
N ASP A 126 -24.93 -21.00 18.03
CA ASP A 126 -26.32 -21.40 18.29
C ASP A 126 -27.32 -20.34 17.81
N GLN A 127 -26.98 -19.05 17.98
CA GLN A 127 -27.79 -17.94 17.46
C GLN A 127 -27.73 -17.85 15.94
N CYS A 128 -26.57 -18.08 15.32
CA CYS A 128 -26.40 -17.99 13.87
C CYS A 128 -27.22 -19.06 13.14
N ARG A 129 -27.43 -20.23 13.76
CA ARG A 129 -28.34 -21.28 13.25
C ARG A 129 -29.80 -20.84 13.22
N LEU A 130 -30.21 -19.95 14.12
CA LEU A 130 -31.60 -19.50 14.26
C LEU A 130 -31.88 -18.21 13.49
N ASP A 131 -30.97 -17.25 13.60
CA ASP A 131 -31.09 -15.91 13.02
C ASP A 131 -29.69 -15.40 12.62
N PRO A 132 -29.16 -15.86 11.48
CA PRO A 132 -27.84 -15.48 10.99
C PRO A 132 -27.74 -13.97 10.70
N GLU A 133 -28.85 -13.34 10.30
CA GLU A 133 -28.88 -11.93 9.96
C GLU A 133 -28.62 -11.05 11.18
N SER A 134 -29.34 -11.29 12.28
CA SER A 134 -29.11 -10.55 13.52
C SER A 134 -27.70 -10.76 14.08
N VAL A 135 -27.15 -11.97 13.96
CA VAL A 135 -25.77 -12.26 14.37
C VAL A 135 -24.77 -11.47 13.54
N LEU A 136 -24.92 -11.45 12.21
CA LEU A 136 -24.06 -10.69 11.31
C LEU A 136 -24.13 -9.17 11.59
N ARG A 137 -25.34 -8.63 11.77
CA ARG A 137 -25.53 -7.21 12.13
C ARG A 137 -24.82 -6.86 13.43
N ALA A 138 -25.03 -7.65 14.48
CA ALA A 138 -24.37 -7.45 15.78
C ALA A 138 -22.84 -7.58 15.67
N PHE A 139 -22.35 -8.52 14.85
CA PHE A 139 -20.94 -8.70 14.58
C PHE A 139 -20.34 -7.47 13.89
N TRP A 140 -20.95 -6.95 12.82
CA TRP A 140 -20.41 -5.77 12.12
C TRP A 140 -20.42 -4.50 12.97
N GLU A 141 -21.42 -4.31 13.84
CA GLU A 141 -21.41 -3.24 14.84
C GLU A 141 -20.23 -3.41 15.81
N THR A 142 -19.98 -4.63 16.29
CA THR A 142 -18.83 -4.93 17.15
C THR A 142 -17.49 -4.70 16.43
N CYS A 143 -17.44 -4.94 15.11
CA CYS A 143 -16.27 -4.65 14.29
C CYS A 143 -16.08 -3.15 13.99
N GLY A 144 -17.02 -2.29 14.38
CA GLY A 144 -17.02 -0.85 14.13
C GLY A 144 -17.30 -0.44 12.68
N HIS A 145 -17.80 -1.36 11.85
CA HIS A 145 -18.26 -1.07 10.49
C HIS A 145 -19.75 -0.69 10.48
N GLY A 146 -20.57 -1.33 11.31
CA GLY A 146 -22.02 -1.11 11.36
C GLY A 146 -22.74 -1.36 10.03
N LEU A 147 -24.07 -1.28 10.04
CA LEU A 147 -24.88 -1.52 8.83
C LEU A 147 -24.74 -0.41 7.78
N LYS A 148 -24.72 0.86 8.22
CA LYS A 148 -24.73 2.01 7.31
C LYS A 148 -23.48 2.11 6.44
N LEU A 149 -22.28 1.85 6.99
CA LEU A 149 -21.06 1.88 6.19
C LEU A 149 -21.00 0.67 5.24
N ARG A 150 -21.60 -0.46 5.63
CA ARG A 150 -21.72 -1.63 4.76
C ARG A 150 -22.68 -1.39 3.60
N GLU A 151 -23.86 -0.82 3.83
CA GLU A 151 -24.80 -0.44 2.77
C GLU A 151 -24.16 0.52 1.76
N GLN A 152 -23.33 1.45 2.23
CA GLN A 152 -22.56 2.36 1.38
C GLN A 152 -21.48 1.64 0.54
N ALA A 153 -20.87 0.57 1.06
CA ALA A 153 -19.86 -0.21 0.35
C ALA A 153 -20.47 -1.18 -0.69
N ILE A 154 -21.67 -1.70 -0.46
CA ILE A 154 -22.30 -2.70 -1.35
C ILE A 154 -23.34 -2.06 -2.30
N GLY A 155 -23.61 -0.75 -2.15
CA GLY A 155 -24.66 -0.04 -2.86
C GLY A 155 -26.06 -0.36 -2.32
N GLU A 156 -27.00 0.59 -2.45
CA GLU A 156 -28.37 0.53 -1.89
C GLU A 156 -29.19 -0.70 -2.31
N GLN A 157 -28.78 -1.46 -3.32
CA GLN A 157 -29.60 -2.54 -3.90
C GLN A 157 -29.25 -3.97 -3.43
N THR A 158 -28.17 -4.20 -2.68
CA THR A 158 -27.66 -5.58 -2.58
C THR A 158 -28.00 -6.30 -1.27
N ILE A 159 -28.25 -5.58 -0.16
CA ILE A 159 -28.61 -6.22 1.12
C ILE A 159 -30.06 -6.74 1.10
N CYS A 160 -30.95 -6.11 0.34
CA CYS A 160 -32.38 -6.47 0.31
C CYS A 160 -32.71 -7.68 -0.59
N GLU A 161 -31.83 -8.09 -1.52
CA GLU A 161 -32.18 -9.14 -2.51
C GLU A 161 -31.16 -10.28 -2.64
N GLN A 162 -29.91 -10.13 -2.16
CA GLN A 162 -29.06 -11.31 -1.87
C GLN A 162 -29.44 -11.85 -0.50
N THR A 163 -30.62 -12.48 -0.43
CA THR A 163 -31.13 -13.14 0.77
C THR A 163 -30.03 -13.99 1.37
N ILE A 164 -29.78 -13.87 2.68
CA ILE A 164 -29.08 -14.93 3.44
C ILE A 164 -29.90 -16.19 3.19
N CYS A 165 -29.49 -16.94 2.18
CA CYS A 165 -30.27 -18.06 1.70
C CYS A 165 -30.05 -19.23 2.66
N GLU A 166 -30.89 -20.25 2.58
CA GLU A 166 -30.72 -21.48 3.39
C GLU A 166 -29.32 -22.10 3.22
N GLN A 167 -28.61 -21.79 2.13
CA GLN A 167 -27.25 -22.27 1.85
C GLN A 167 -26.14 -21.45 2.53
N THR A 168 -26.42 -20.21 2.94
CA THR A 168 -25.44 -19.32 3.60
C THR A 168 -25.21 -19.70 5.06
N THR A 169 -26.28 -20.04 5.79
CA THR A 169 -26.23 -20.31 7.23
C THR A 169 -25.29 -21.47 7.60
N PRO A 170 -25.32 -22.64 6.92
CA PRO A 170 -24.38 -23.72 7.20
C PRO A 170 -22.93 -23.26 7.05
N LEU A 171 -22.62 -22.48 6.02
CA LEU A 171 -21.26 -22.01 5.75
C LEU A 171 -20.74 -21.06 6.83
N LEU A 172 -21.58 -20.11 7.26
CA LEU A 172 -21.26 -19.21 8.38
C LEU A 172 -21.01 -20.00 9.67
N VAL A 173 -21.85 -20.98 9.96
CA VAL A 173 -21.75 -21.81 11.16
C VAL A 173 -20.51 -22.69 11.12
N ASP A 174 -20.23 -23.36 10.00
CA ASP A 174 -19.07 -24.22 9.82
C ASP A 174 -17.77 -23.44 10.03
N ASP A 175 -17.69 -22.23 9.47
CA ASP A 175 -16.51 -21.39 9.63
C ASP A 175 -16.40 -20.80 11.05
N LEU A 176 -17.51 -20.57 11.79
CA LEU A 176 -17.43 -20.25 13.24
C LEU A 176 -16.90 -21.44 14.05
N VAL A 177 -17.30 -22.67 13.70
CA VAL A 177 -16.77 -23.89 14.33
C VAL A 177 -15.29 -24.05 14.00
N ALA A 178 -14.89 -23.83 12.76
CA ALA A 178 -13.51 -23.88 12.31
C ALA A 178 -12.65 -22.80 12.98
N LEU A 179 -13.17 -21.57 13.09
CA LEU A 179 -12.55 -20.47 13.84
C LEU A 179 -12.24 -20.87 15.30
N GLY A 180 -13.15 -21.56 15.97
CA GLY A 180 -12.92 -22.05 17.34
C GLY A 180 -11.79 -23.08 17.47
N ARG A 181 -11.40 -23.72 16.35
CA ARG A 181 -10.34 -24.72 16.27
C ARG A 181 -9.10 -24.22 15.53
N SER A 182 -9.16 -23.03 14.94
CA SER A 182 -8.11 -22.52 14.06
C SER A 182 -6.82 -22.28 14.83
N GLN A 183 -5.73 -22.78 14.27
CA GLN A 183 -4.38 -22.57 14.75
C GLN A 183 -3.47 -22.42 13.53
N MET A 184 -2.67 -21.36 13.50
CA MET A 184 -1.68 -21.18 12.44
C MET A 184 -0.56 -22.22 12.57
N ASN A 185 -0.07 -22.72 11.44
CA ASN A 185 1.13 -23.53 11.36
C ASN A 185 2.31 -22.65 10.91
N LEU A 186 3.46 -22.79 11.58
CA LEU A 186 4.66 -22.04 11.22
C LEU A 186 5.19 -22.44 9.84
N GLU A 187 5.01 -23.72 9.47
CA GLU A 187 5.42 -24.25 8.16
C GLU A 187 4.74 -23.53 6.98
N ASP A 188 3.54 -23.01 7.19
CA ASP A 188 2.80 -22.21 6.20
C ASP A 188 3.54 -20.90 5.85
N TRP A 189 4.50 -20.49 6.68
CA TRP A 189 5.25 -19.23 6.58
C TRP A 189 6.76 -19.43 6.37
N MET A 190 7.27 -20.67 6.53
CA MET A 190 8.70 -20.92 6.47
C MET A 190 9.23 -20.70 5.05
N ARG A 191 10.02 -19.64 4.90
CA ARG A 191 11.00 -19.48 3.83
C ARG A 191 12.41 -19.59 4.41
N SER A 192 13.41 -19.75 3.53
CA SER A 192 14.80 -19.54 3.95
C SER A 192 14.94 -18.16 4.62
N PRO A 193 15.71 -18.02 5.71
CA PRO A 193 15.93 -16.75 6.40
C PRO A 193 16.37 -15.60 5.48
N GLN A 194 16.99 -15.91 4.34
CA GLN A 194 17.41 -14.91 3.34
C GLN A 194 16.27 -14.42 2.44
N ASN A 195 15.09 -15.04 2.47
CA ASN A 195 13.98 -14.75 1.55
C ASN A 195 12.61 -14.59 2.26
N SER A 196 12.61 -14.32 3.57
CA SER A 196 11.39 -14.11 4.35
C SER A 196 10.61 -12.89 3.84
N PRO A 197 9.26 -12.98 3.70
CA PRO A 197 8.46 -11.87 3.24
C PRO A 197 8.51 -10.70 4.23
N LEU A 198 8.29 -9.50 3.74
CA LEU A 198 7.92 -8.37 4.59
C LEU A 198 6.55 -8.66 5.21
N ILE A 199 6.43 -8.55 6.53
CA ILE A 199 5.14 -8.73 7.22
C ILE A 199 4.77 -7.43 7.93
N ILE A 200 3.58 -6.90 7.67
CA ILE A 200 3.06 -5.71 8.34
C ILE A 200 1.78 -6.11 9.06
N LEU A 201 1.82 -6.16 10.38
CA LEU A 201 0.64 -6.36 11.22
C LEU A 201 0.06 -5.00 11.60
N ILE A 202 -1.18 -4.74 11.22
CA ILE A 202 -1.94 -3.54 11.59
C ILE A 202 -3.01 -3.95 12.59
N GLN A 203 -2.99 -3.32 13.77
CA GLN A 203 -3.91 -3.65 14.86
C GLN A 203 -4.62 -2.40 15.39
N GLY A 204 -5.94 -2.47 15.46
CA GLY A 204 -6.78 -1.46 16.10
C GLY A 204 -6.74 -1.57 17.62
N ASN A 205 -6.56 -0.45 18.30
CA ASN A 205 -6.55 -0.37 19.77
C ASN A 205 -7.97 -0.46 20.39
N GLN A 206 -9.02 -0.32 19.57
CA GLN A 206 -10.42 -0.42 19.99
C GLN A 206 -11.06 -1.71 19.44
N ASP A 207 -10.24 -2.68 19.07
CA ASP A 207 -10.70 -3.97 18.56
C ASP A 207 -11.32 -4.82 19.68
N HIS A 208 -12.63 -5.03 19.58
CA HIS A 208 -13.41 -5.84 20.53
C HIS A 208 -13.47 -7.34 20.17
N ILE A 209 -13.01 -7.72 18.98
CA ILE A 209 -12.97 -9.12 18.53
C ILE A 209 -11.62 -9.75 18.85
N VAL A 210 -10.54 -9.08 18.46
CA VAL A 210 -9.15 -9.47 18.69
C VAL A 210 -8.44 -8.35 19.43
N PRO A 211 -8.36 -8.40 20.77
CA PRO A 211 -7.75 -7.33 21.55
C PRO A 211 -6.31 -7.04 21.12
N SER A 212 -5.92 -5.76 21.09
CA SER A 212 -4.59 -5.35 20.63
C SER A 212 -3.43 -5.94 21.45
N SER A 213 -3.69 -6.35 22.69
CA SER A 213 -2.75 -7.09 23.53
C SER A 213 -2.33 -8.45 22.95
N ARG A 214 -3.02 -8.94 21.91
CA ARG A 214 -2.72 -10.20 21.22
C ARG A 214 -1.86 -10.05 19.97
N ALA A 215 -1.62 -8.83 19.51
CA ALA A 215 -0.76 -8.59 18.36
C ALA A 215 0.69 -9.10 18.58
N PRO A 216 1.29 -8.96 19.78
CA PRO A 216 2.61 -9.53 20.05
C PRO A 216 2.70 -11.05 19.85
N ASP A 217 1.63 -11.80 20.17
CA ASP A 217 1.59 -13.27 20.00
C ASP A 217 1.90 -13.67 18.54
N LEU A 218 1.40 -12.90 17.56
CA LEU A 218 1.63 -13.15 16.14
C LEU A 218 3.07 -12.83 15.71
N LEU A 219 3.62 -11.70 16.18
CA LEU A 219 5.00 -11.33 15.86
C LEU A 219 5.99 -12.34 16.43
N GLU A 220 5.76 -12.78 17.67
CA GLU A 220 6.56 -13.82 18.31
C GLU A 220 6.42 -15.16 17.58
N PHE A 221 5.19 -15.54 17.21
CA PHE A 221 4.93 -16.76 16.46
C PHE A 221 5.68 -16.81 15.14
N TRP A 222 5.64 -15.73 14.34
CA TRP A 222 6.37 -15.70 13.07
C TRP A 222 7.88 -15.67 13.24
N ALA A 223 8.38 -15.09 14.34
CA ALA A 223 9.80 -14.84 14.58
C ALA A 223 10.53 -14.25 13.35
N ASN A 224 9.81 -13.49 12.53
CA ASN A 224 10.30 -12.98 11.25
C ASN A 224 10.95 -11.61 11.48
N PRO A 225 12.25 -11.44 11.15
CA PRO A 225 12.96 -10.17 11.35
C PRO A 225 12.42 -9.02 10.51
N ASN A 226 11.66 -9.31 9.45
CA ASN A 226 11.00 -8.34 8.60
C ASN A 226 9.54 -8.08 9.02
N ALA A 227 9.10 -8.58 10.18
CA ALA A 227 7.76 -8.29 10.69
C ALA A 227 7.73 -6.97 11.46
N THR A 228 6.73 -6.13 11.18
CA THR A 228 6.50 -4.85 11.88
C THR A 228 5.04 -4.78 12.36
N LEU A 229 4.84 -4.30 13.59
CA LEU A 229 3.52 -3.98 14.13
C LEU A 229 3.26 -2.48 14.04
N ILE A 230 2.11 -2.12 13.48
CA ILE A 230 1.54 -0.78 13.46
C ILE A 230 0.28 -0.81 14.32
N GLN A 231 0.31 -0.12 15.45
CA GLN A 231 -0.88 0.09 16.27
C GLN A 231 -1.58 1.37 15.82
N MET A 232 -2.90 1.30 15.68
CA MET A 232 -3.72 2.42 15.24
C MET A 232 -4.94 2.57 16.14
N ASP A 233 -5.42 3.79 16.30
CA ASP A 233 -6.71 4.02 16.91
C ASP A 233 -7.81 3.61 15.95
N GLY A 234 -8.65 2.66 16.34
CA GLY A 234 -9.77 2.21 15.54
C GLY A 234 -10.22 0.79 15.88
N PRO A 235 -11.34 0.36 15.27
CA PRO A 235 -12.02 -0.88 15.61
C PRO A 235 -11.44 -2.07 14.82
N HIS A 236 -12.10 -3.23 14.85
CA HIS A 236 -11.62 -4.45 14.18
C HIS A 236 -11.54 -4.32 12.64
N ALA A 237 -12.49 -3.59 12.03
CA ALA A 237 -12.61 -3.47 10.57
C ALA A 237 -11.80 -2.30 9.98
N LEU A 238 -10.58 -2.08 10.48
CA LEU A 238 -9.67 -1.03 10.00
C LEU A 238 -9.56 -0.90 8.46
N PRO A 239 -9.47 -2.01 7.68
CA PRO A 239 -9.37 -1.92 6.22
C PRO A 239 -10.47 -1.11 5.55
N VAL A 240 -11.67 -1.08 6.12
CA VAL A 240 -12.81 -0.32 5.59
C VAL A 240 -13.06 0.96 6.35
N THR A 241 -12.94 0.96 7.68
CA THR A 241 -13.25 2.14 8.49
C THR A 241 -12.20 3.25 8.36
N GLN A 242 -10.95 2.88 8.03
CA GLN A 242 -9.81 3.80 7.95
C GLN A 242 -8.81 3.39 6.86
N SER A 243 -9.33 3.00 5.68
CA SER A 243 -8.54 2.50 4.55
C SER A 243 -7.34 3.38 4.20
N GLN A 244 -7.55 4.69 4.04
CA GLN A 244 -6.48 5.63 3.69
C GLN A 244 -5.39 5.71 4.76
N HIS A 245 -5.77 5.81 6.04
CA HIS A 245 -4.77 5.87 7.12
C HIS A 245 -3.97 4.57 7.22
N CYS A 246 -4.63 3.42 7.05
CA CYS A 246 -3.96 2.12 7.03
C CYS A 246 -2.96 2.04 5.87
N TRP A 247 -3.40 2.48 4.69
CA TRP A 247 -2.59 2.54 3.48
C TRP A 247 -1.36 3.42 3.66
N ASP A 248 -1.54 4.66 4.12
CA ASP A 248 -0.44 5.60 4.33
C ASP A 248 0.60 5.04 5.33
N ALA A 249 0.12 4.35 6.37
CA ALA A 249 0.98 3.73 7.38
C ALA A 249 1.79 2.55 6.82
N CYS A 250 1.19 1.67 6.00
CA CYS A 250 1.92 0.52 5.44
C CYS A 250 2.70 0.84 4.16
N TRP A 251 2.29 1.83 3.38
CA TRP A 251 2.85 2.08 2.05
C TRP A 251 4.34 2.40 2.10
N ALA A 252 4.78 3.17 3.11
CA ALA A 252 6.20 3.49 3.29
C ALA A 252 7.09 2.24 3.45
N LEU A 253 6.54 1.16 4.03
CA LEU A 253 7.23 -0.11 4.22
C LEU A 253 7.08 -1.02 2.99
N LEU A 254 5.92 -0.99 2.33
CA LEU A 254 5.63 -1.80 1.15
C LEU A 254 6.39 -1.32 -0.10
N GLN A 255 6.55 0.00 -0.27
CA GLN A 255 7.08 0.60 -1.49
C GLN A 255 8.44 0.03 -1.90
N PRO A 256 9.44 -0.15 -1.02
CA PRO A 256 10.74 -0.71 -1.41
C PRO A 256 10.67 -2.16 -1.90
N VAL A 257 9.69 -2.93 -1.44
CA VAL A 257 9.50 -4.34 -1.84
C VAL A 257 8.74 -4.43 -3.16
N ILE A 258 7.69 -3.61 -3.32
CA ILE A 258 6.80 -3.64 -4.47
C ILE A 258 7.41 -2.89 -5.67
N LYS A 259 8.05 -1.74 -5.43
CA LYS A 259 8.72 -0.91 -6.43
C LYS A 259 10.19 -0.78 -6.04
N PRO A 260 10.98 -1.88 -6.12
CA PRO A 260 12.40 -1.79 -5.82
C PRO A 260 13.01 -0.74 -6.75
N ALA A 261 13.73 0.23 -6.16
CA ALA A 261 14.40 1.24 -6.95
C ALA A 261 15.27 0.53 -7.99
N PHE A 262 15.11 0.87 -9.26
CA PHE A 262 15.92 0.34 -10.35
C PHE A 262 17.40 0.54 -9.99
N GLN A 263 18.07 -0.55 -9.58
CA GLN A 263 19.51 -0.59 -9.49
C GLN A 263 19.98 -1.14 -10.83
N PRO A 264 20.54 -0.30 -11.73
CA PRO A 264 21.14 -0.83 -12.94
C PRO A 264 22.32 -1.71 -12.51
N GLU A 265 22.13 -3.02 -12.53
CA GLU A 265 23.23 -3.99 -12.60
C GLU A 265 23.86 -3.92 -13.99
N PHE A 266 24.33 -2.75 -14.40
CA PHE A 266 25.27 -2.65 -15.50
C PHE A 266 26.66 -2.74 -14.89
N GLN A 267 27.16 -3.96 -14.71
CA GLN A 267 28.60 -4.19 -14.71
C GLN A 267 29.02 -4.30 -16.18
N PRO A 268 29.53 -3.24 -16.83
CA PRO A 268 30.09 -3.41 -18.15
C PRO A 268 31.27 -4.36 -18.01
N THR A 269 31.15 -5.55 -18.59
CA THR A 269 32.32 -6.35 -18.93
C THR A 269 33.05 -5.58 -20.01
N ILE A 270 33.95 -4.69 -19.59
CA ILE A 270 34.83 -3.95 -20.49
C ILE A 270 35.74 -4.99 -21.13
N LYS A 271 35.46 -5.36 -22.38
CA LYS A 271 36.47 -6.00 -23.22
C LYS A 271 37.59 -4.98 -23.42
N PRO A 272 38.85 -5.31 -23.08
CA PRO A 272 39.96 -4.39 -23.29
C PRO A 272 40.06 -4.02 -24.77
N GLY A 273 39.98 -2.73 -25.08
CA GLY A 273 40.21 -2.19 -26.43
C GLY A 273 39.04 -1.47 -27.11
N VAL A 274 37.84 -1.43 -26.52
CA VAL A 274 36.72 -0.64 -27.08
C VAL A 274 36.46 0.58 -26.19
N ILE A 275 36.77 1.77 -26.71
CA ILE A 275 36.39 3.05 -26.06
C ILE A 275 34.86 3.17 -26.19
N PRO A 276 34.08 3.11 -25.08
CA PRO A 276 32.64 3.30 -25.17
C PRO A 276 32.32 4.76 -25.45
N ALA A 277 31.32 5.02 -26.29
CA ALA A 277 30.73 6.35 -26.41
C ALA A 277 30.22 6.81 -25.03
N PRO A 278 30.35 8.11 -24.69
CA PRO A 278 30.02 8.60 -23.36
C PRO A 278 28.55 8.30 -22.99
N PRO A 279 28.26 8.03 -21.70
CA PRO A 279 26.92 7.69 -21.20
C PRO A 279 25.81 8.69 -21.57
N SER A 280 26.19 9.92 -21.94
CA SER A 280 25.28 10.97 -22.39
C SER A 280 24.51 10.59 -23.67
N ILE A 281 25.06 9.75 -24.55
CA ILE A 281 24.44 9.42 -25.84
C ILE A 281 23.33 8.38 -25.69
N ILE A 282 23.52 7.38 -24.81
CA ILE A 282 22.54 6.31 -24.56
C ILE A 282 21.34 6.86 -23.77
N ILE A 283 21.60 7.73 -22.78
CA ILE A 283 20.55 8.43 -22.01
C ILE A 283 19.77 9.38 -22.95
N ALA A 284 20.45 10.12 -23.82
CA ALA A 284 19.78 11.00 -24.78
C ALA A 284 18.88 10.25 -25.77
N GLN A 285 19.26 9.04 -26.19
CA GLN A 285 18.42 8.21 -27.08
C GLN A 285 17.19 7.64 -26.38
N ALA A 286 17.32 7.19 -25.12
CA ALA A 286 16.17 6.73 -24.33
C ALA A 286 15.19 7.86 -24.01
N PHE A 287 15.68 9.07 -23.71
CA PHE A 287 14.85 10.27 -23.57
C PHE A 287 14.24 10.72 -24.91
N GLY A 288 14.98 10.61 -26.01
CA GLY A 288 14.50 10.97 -27.35
C GLY A 288 13.34 10.10 -27.84
N GLN A 289 13.25 8.83 -27.42
CA GLN A 289 12.15 7.94 -27.80
C GLN A 289 10.87 8.15 -26.98
N ALA A 290 10.97 8.72 -25.77
CA ALA A 290 9.82 9.07 -24.94
C ALA A 290 9.32 10.52 -25.17
N ALA A 291 10.07 11.32 -25.94
CA ALA A 291 9.82 12.75 -26.18
C ALA A 291 8.41 13.04 -26.71
N ASP A 292 7.90 12.23 -27.64
CA ASP A 292 6.58 12.41 -28.26
C ASP A 292 5.39 12.24 -27.28
N THR A 293 5.60 11.53 -26.18
CA THR A 293 4.65 11.40 -25.06
C THR A 293 4.89 12.46 -23.99
N TYR A 294 6.14 12.90 -23.83
CA TYR A 294 6.54 13.93 -22.87
C TYR A 294 5.99 15.30 -23.27
N ASP A 295 6.01 15.64 -24.55
CA ASP A 295 5.46 16.91 -25.07
C ASP A 295 3.94 16.98 -24.92
N ARG A 296 3.22 15.83 -25.03
CA ARG A 296 1.77 15.78 -24.80
C ARG A 296 1.36 16.07 -23.36
N HIS A 297 2.21 15.75 -22.38
CA HIS A 297 1.99 16.11 -20.97
C HIS A 297 2.64 17.45 -20.59
N GLY A 298 3.49 18.02 -21.46
CA GLY A 298 4.15 19.30 -21.25
C GLY A 298 3.17 20.45 -21.06
N THR A 299 2.04 20.47 -21.79
CA THR A 299 1.00 21.51 -21.64
C THR A 299 0.32 21.45 -20.27
N ALA A 300 -0.04 20.25 -19.79
CA ALA A 300 -0.66 20.08 -18.47
C ALA A 300 0.32 20.41 -17.33
N GLN A 301 1.59 20.03 -17.48
CA GLN A 301 2.64 20.34 -16.52
C GLN A 301 3.00 21.83 -16.51
N CYS A 302 2.97 22.51 -17.65
CA CYS A 302 3.12 23.96 -17.75
C CYS A 302 1.95 24.66 -17.05
N ALA A 303 0.70 24.23 -17.31
CA ALA A 303 -0.48 24.79 -16.65
C ALA A 303 -0.45 24.60 -15.12
N CYS A 304 -0.01 23.44 -14.62
CA CYS A 304 0.22 23.23 -13.19
C CYS A 304 1.33 24.15 -12.65
N ALA A 305 2.43 24.33 -13.38
CA ALA A 305 3.51 25.23 -12.98
C ALA A 305 3.01 26.68 -12.89
N ASP A 306 2.24 27.15 -13.86
CA ASP A 306 1.62 28.49 -13.85
C ASP A 306 0.67 28.67 -12.67
N HIS A 307 -0.13 27.65 -12.36
CA HIS A 307 -1.04 27.66 -11.22
C HIS A 307 -0.28 27.69 -9.88
N LEU A 308 0.85 27.01 -9.77
CA LEU A 308 1.73 27.06 -8.59
C LEU A 308 2.41 28.44 -8.46
N LEU A 309 2.84 29.03 -9.57
CA LEU A 309 3.38 30.39 -9.58
C LEU A 309 2.33 31.43 -9.18
N ALA A 310 1.06 31.21 -9.50
CA ALA A 310 -0.03 32.09 -9.07
C ALA A 310 -0.21 32.12 -7.54
N PHE A 311 0.15 31.04 -6.84
CA PHE A 311 0.14 30.99 -5.38
C PHE A 311 1.32 31.71 -4.72
N VAL A 312 2.34 32.13 -5.48
CA VAL A 312 3.44 32.96 -4.97
C VAL A 312 2.97 34.42 -4.97
N PRO A 313 2.70 35.03 -3.79
CA PRO A 313 2.14 36.37 -3.73
C PRO A 313 3.05 37.41 -4.39
N THR A 314 2.45 38.42 -5.03
CA THR A 314 3.15 39.63 -5.44
C THR A 314 3.75 40.29 -4.19
N GLY A 315 5.07 40.51 -4.16
CA GLY A 315 5.80 41.03 -2.99
C GLY A 315 6.30 39.97 -1.99
N PHE A 316 6.06 38.66 -2.22
CA PHE A 316 6.67 37.59 -1.42
C PHE A 316 8.21 37.70 -1.35
N LEU A 317 8.80 38.24 -2.41
CA LEU A 317 10.25 38.40 -2.57
C LEU A 317 10.82 39.46 -1.62
N ASP A 318 10.04 40.48 -1.30
CA ASP A 318 10.45 41.56 -0.39
C ASP A 318 10.58 41.05 1.06
N HIS A 319 10.00 39.87 1.33
CA HIS A 319 10.09 39.18 2.62
C HIS A 319 11.08 38.02 2.62
N LEU A 320 11.70 37.69 1.47
CA LEU A 320 12.73 36.68 1.42
C LEU A 320 14.07 37.25 1.90
N PRO A 321 14.79 36.54 2.77
CA PRO A 321 16.13 36.93 3.14
C PRO A 321 17.04 36.91 1.90
N PRO A 322 18.01 37.83 1.79
CA PRO A 322 18.95 37.85 0.67
C PRO A 322 19.78 36.56 0.63
N GLY A 323 19.77 35.87 -0.51
CA GLY A 323 20.51 34.63 -0.73
C GLY A 323 19.99 33.80 -1.90
N PRO A 324 20.72 32.74 -2.32
CA PRO A 324 20.26 31.85 -3.39
C PRO A 324 19.04 31.06 -2.92
N VAL A 325 17.99 31.01 -3.75
CA VAL A 325 16.84 30.14 -3.55
C VAL A 325 17.11 28.78 -4.21
N LEU A 326 16.65 27.71 -3.59
CA LEU A 326 16.84 26.34 -4.05
C LEU A 326 15.49 25.66 -4.18
N GLU A 327 15.17 25.20 -5.39
CA GLU A 327 13.96 24.45 -5.68
C GLU A 327 14.27 22.95 -5.63
N PHE A 328 13.51 22.20 -4.83
CA PHE A 328 13.58 20.75 -4.77
C PHE A 328 12.41 20.13 -5.52
N GLY A 329 12.69 19.42 -6.61
CA GLY A 329 11.67 18.73 -7.39
C GLY A 329 12.25 17.86 -8.50
N CYS A 330 11.54 16.79 -8.86
CA CYS A 330 11.90 15.89 -9.96
C CYS A 330 11.13 16.15 -11.27
N GLY A 331 10.51 17.34 -11.40
CA GLY A 331 9.63 17.67 -12.53
C GLY A 331 10.34 18.14 -13.80
N THR A 332 9.57 18.59 -14.79
CA THR A 332 10.05 19.04 -16.11
C THR A 332 10.85 20.34 -16.08
N GLY A 333 10.75 21.11 -14.99
CA GLY A 333 11.49 22.36 -14.80
C GLY A 333 10.73 23.61 -15.22
N PHE A 334 9.46 23.51 -15.63
CA PHE A 334 8.62 24.68 -15.92
C PHE A 334 8.45 25.59 -14.70
N LEU A 335 8.27 25.00 -13.51
CA LEU A 335 8.21 25.78 -12.27
C LEU A 335 9.55 26.47 -11.99
N THR A 336 10.68 25.76 -12.15
CA THR A 336 12.03 26.35 -12.05
C THR A 336 12.19 27.54 -12.97
N GLN A 337 11.77 27.41 -14.24
CA GLN A 337 11.88 28.46 -15.25
C GLN A 337 11.00 29.67 -14.90
N GLY A 338 9.76 29.45 -14.47
CA GLY A 338 8.88 30.54 -14.04
C GLY A 338 9.36 31.22 -12.75
N LEU A 339 9.96 30.47 -11.83
CA LEU A 339 10.65 31.02 -10.67
C LEU A 339 11.88 31.84 -11.10
N ILE A 340 12.73 31.35 -12.00
CA ILE A 340 13.87 32.14 -12.53
C ILE A 340 13.39 33.43 -13.19
N ALA A 341 12.33 33.38 -13.99
CA ALA A 341 11.76 34.54 -14.66
C ALA A 341 11.23 35.59 -13.67
N ARG A 342 10.71 35.17 -12.50
CA ARG A 342 10.22 36.08 -11.45
C ARG A 342 11.30 36.50 -10.45
N LEU A 343 12.30 35.66 -10.18
CA LEU A 343 13.30 35.82 -9.10
C LEU A 343 14.67 36.34 -9.58
N GLY A 344 14.98 36.21 -10.87
CA GLY A 344 16.32 36.44 -11.40
C GLY A 344 17.25 35.22 -11.24
N ALA A 345 18.23 35.11 -12.15
CA ALA A 345 19.04 33.89 -12.38
C ALA A 345 19.97 33.45 -11.22
N LEU A 346 20.15 34.27 -10.19
CA LEU A 346 21.05 33.96 -9.05
C LEU A 346 20.40 33.10 -7.96
N ALA A 347 19.13 32.72 -8.11
CA ALA A 347 18.33 32.15 -7.02
C ALA A 347 17.54 30.89 -7.40
N ALA A 348 17.89 30.12 -8.43
CA ALA A 348 17.28 28.80 -8.60
C ALA A 348 18.21 27.86 -9.34
N SER A 349 18.64 26.79 -8.68
CA SER A 349 19.29 25.66 -9.32
C SER A 349 18.46 24.41 -9.10
N LYS A 350 18.15 23.71 -10.19
CA LYS A 350 17.41 22.43 -10.15
C LYS A 350 18.35 21.35 -9.63
N LEU A 351 18.01 20.74 -8.50
CA LEU A 351 18.62 19.48 -8.08
C LEU A 351 17.76 18.33 -8.59
N PRO A 352 18.28 17.47 -9.49
CA PRO A 352 17.62 16.23 -9.78
C PRO A 352 17.70 15.36 -8.51
N THR A 353 16.54 14.89 -8.08
CA THR A 353 16.28 13.89 -7.02
C THR A 353 16.54 14.28 -5.55
N CYS A 354 15.49 14.08 -4.75
CA CYS A 354 15.41 14.16 -3.30
C CYS A 354 16.07 12.95 -2.59
N LEU A 355 17.16 12.41 -3.14
CA LEU A 355 17.91 11.34 -2.45
C LEU A 355 18.86 11.98 -1.41
N PRO A 356 18.92 11.47 -0.17
CA PRO A 356 19.86 11.94 0.86
C PRO A 356 21.34 11.95 0.41
N ARG A 357 21.68 11.17 -0.61
CA ARG A 357 23.02 11.07 -1.21
C ARG A 357 23.42 12.27 -2.09
N CYS A 358 22.47 13.09 -2.56
CA CYS A 358 22.77 14.26 -3.39
C CYS A 358 23.12 15.52 -2.57
N TRP A 359 22.87 15.49 -1.25
CA TRP A 359 23.09 16.60 -0.34
C TRP A 359 24.55 17.13 -0.30
N PRO A 360 25.59 16.28 -0.31
CA PRO A 360 26.97 16.77 -0.32
C PRO A 360 27.34 17.53 -1.61
N ALA A 361 26.81 17.11 -2.77
CA ALA A 361 27.05 17.76 -4.05
C ALA A 361 26.30 19.11 -4.17
N ALA A 362 25.08 19.18 -3.65
CA ALA A 362 24.30 20.43 -3.53
C ALA A 362 25.01 21.45 -2.62
N ARG A 363 25.52 20.99 -1.47
CA ARG A 363 26.25 21.83 -0.51
C ARG A 363 27.50 22.49 -1.11
N ASN A 364 28.20 21.79 -2.00
CA ASN A 364 29.39 22.31 -2.67
C ASN A 364 29.08 23.33 -3.77
N ARG A 365 27.91 23.25 -4.42
CA ARG A 365 27.48 24.24 -5.44
C ARG A 365 26.95 25.53 -4.83
N LEU A 366 26.52 25.51 -3.57
CA LEU A 366 25.99 26.66 -2.84
C LEU A 366 27.06 27.51 -2.13
N GLN A 367 28.35 27.17 -2.24
CA GLN A 367 29.43 27.92 -1.60
C GLN A 367 30.33 28.60 -2.64
N PRO A 368 30.32 29.95 -2.67
CA PRO A 368 31.60 30.65 -2.62
C PRO A 368 31.71 31.66 -1.46
N SER A 369 30.70 31.86 -0.60
CA SER A 369 30.84 32.77 0.54
C SER A 369 30.30 32.17 1.85
N ARG A 370 30.96 32.53 2.97
CA ARG A 370 30.84 31.94 4.32
C ARG A 370 29.52 32.30 5.04
N SER A 371 28.38 32.16 4.40
CA SER A 371 27.07 32.26 5.06
C SER A 371 26.33 30.93 4.95
N ARG A 372 25.92 30.38 6.10
CA ARG A 372 25.13 29.14 6.18
C ARG A 372 23.86 29.30 5.34
N PRO A 373 23.50 28.38 4.44
CA PRO A 373 22.17 28.38 3.86
C PRO A 373 21.16 28.16 4.99
N ARG A 374 20.32 29.16 5.23
CA ARG A 374 19.16 29.04 6.12
C ARG A 374 17.95 29.06 5.20
N PHE A 375 17.25 27.92 5.16
CA PHE A 375 15.83 27.67 4.92
C PHE A 375 15.59 26.43 4.05
N THR A 376 14.66 25.61 4.55
CA THR A 376 14.02 24.49 3.88
C THR A 376 12.56 24.91 3.69
N LEU A 377 12.07 24.97 2.45
CA LEU A 377 10.66 25.19 2.19
C LEU A 377 9.93 23.85 2.34
N CYS A 378 9.42 23.56 3.55
CA CYS A 378 8.41 22.52 3.75
C CYS A 378 7.04 23.19 3.70
N LEU A 379 6.29 22.96 2.62
CA LEU A 379 4.86 23.24 2.62
C LEU A 379 4.15 22.10 3.36
N THR A 380 4.12 22.17 4.69
CA THR A 380 3.13 21.43 5.49
C THR A 380 1.96 22.37 5.79
N PRO A 381 0.69 21.92 5.65
CA PRO A 381 -0.44 22.72 6.08
C PRO A 381 -0.37 22.92 7.60
N SER A 382 -0.36 24.17 8.04
CA SER A 382 -0.31 24.52 9.47
C SER A 382 -1.66 24.24 10.14
N PRO A 383 -1.71 23.63 11.34
CA PRO A 383 -2.95 23.49 12.09
C PRO A 383 -3.36 24.82 12.75
N ASN A 384 -4.66 25.10 12.70
CA ASN A 384 -5.37 26.20 13.34
C ASN A 384 -4.77 26.63 14.70
N ARG A 385 -4.26 27.87 14.77
CA ARG A 385 -4.09 28.56 16.06
C ARG A 385 -5.41 29.21 16.44
N ARG A 386 -5.96 28.73 17.55
CA ARG A 386 -7.04 29.38 18.31
C ARG A 386 -6.61 30.79 18.69
N SER A 387 -7.49 31.75 18.42
CA SER A 387 -7.43 33.10 18.97
C SER A 387 -7.72 33.04 20.47
N SER A 388 -6.75 33.41 21.27
CA SER A 388 -6.95 33.87 22.64
C SER A 388 -6.27 35.23 22.75
N THR A 389 -7.08 36.28 22.82
CA THR A 389 -6.68 37.57 23.40
C THR A 389 -7.52 37.79 24.66
N PRO A 390 -6.94 38.42 25.69
CA PRO A 390 -7.53 38.59 27.01
C PRO A 390 -8.77 39.49 27.02
#